data_AF-U4KQH2-F1
#
_entry.id   AF-U4KQH2-F1
#
_cell.length_a   1.000
_cell.length_b   1.000
_cell.length_c   1.000
_cell.angle_alpha   90.00
_cell.angle_beta   90.00
_cell.angle_gamma   90.00
#
_symmetry.space_group_name_H-M   'P 1'
#
loop_
_entity.id
_entity.type
_entity.pdbx_description
1 polymer ?
#
loop_
_entity_poly.entity_id
_entity_poly.type
_entity_poly.pdbx_seq_one_letter_code
_entity_poly.pdbx_strand_id
1 'polypeptide(L)'
;MKKIIVRILVLVAGFFIFLTGQTVGEHIIIRREVKEFTSKGVLQEDISTDLIKYYKVSRETYYPEEYVRDPFYQGNLNRPGAIGDIFVTQTSPLALYPGVHQFVSFYFGGHAAYVDENNRLFETIGIPGANEKFLDVLINGGENTHAMDNVRNYWLDPNHRDETDPGYRTYGNYYRKEWIGLRVKESTLEDNQAVVSNLRSLTEQKAQYNFLFVLNTKNRYYCTDLVTRSIEKINDSQGNQKYKFNKDGFAVTINDMILSKDTYIAYFVTTDRQNVKHVYYIG
;
A
#
# COMPACT_ATOMS: atom_id res chain seq x y z
N MET A 1 13.07 -27.78 32.92
CA MET A 1 12.82 -26.38 32.52
C MET A 1 13.88 -25.78 31.60
N LYS A 2 15.18 -25.67 32.00
CA LYS A 2 16.23 -25.04 31.17
C LYS A 2 16.34 -25.59 29.73
N LYS A 3 16.30 -26.93 29.56
CA LYS A 3 16.33 -27.57 28.23
C LYS A 3 15.09 -27.27 27.37
N ILE A 4 13.93 -27.03 27.99
CA ILE A 4 12.68 -26.69 27.27
C ILE A 4 12.75 -25.24 26.80
N ILE A 5 13.18 -24.31 27.66
CA ILE A 5 13.38 -22.89 27.31
C ILE A 5 14.37 -22.76 26.15
N VAL A 6 15.51 -23.47 26.22
CA VAL A 6 16.50 -23.45 25.12
C VAL A 6 15.89 -23.97 23.81
N ARG A 7 15.09 -25.05 23.83
CA ARG A 7 14.41 -25.54 22.62
C ARG A 7 13.42 -24.54 22.05
N ILE A 8 12.64 -23.86 22.90
CA ILE A 8 11.72 -22.81 22.47
C ILE A 8 12.49 -21.66 21.82
N LEU A 9 13.58 -21.20 22.44
CA LEU A 9 14.41 -20.13 21.89
C LEU A 9 15.02 -20.51 20.53
N VAL A 10 15.48 -21.77 20.37
CA VAL A 10 16.00 -22.26 19.09
C VAL A 10 14.90 -22.29 18.02
N LEU A 11 13.69 -22.74 18.36
CA LEU A 11 12.55 -22.74 17.42
C LEU A 11 12.14 -21.31 17.01
N VAL A 12 12.08 -20.39 17.98
CA VAL A 12 11.78 -18.98 17.71
C VAL A 12 12.87 -18.36 16.83
N ALA A 13 14.15 -18.60 17.12
CA ALA A 13 15.25 -18.14 16.29
C ALA A 13 15.19 -18.72 14.87
N GLY A 14 14.92 -20.03 14.74
CA GLY A 14 14.75 -20.69 13.44
C GLY A 14 13.59 -20.11 12.63
N PHE A 15 12.46 -19.83 13.29
CA PHE A 15 11.31 -19.16 12.68
C PHE A 15 11.67 -17.76 12.17
N PHE A 16 12.36 -16.94 12.98
CA PHE A 16 12.78 -15.61 12.55
C PHE A 16 13.81 -15.66 11.41
N ILE A 17 14.73 -16.63 11.41
CA ILE A 17 15.68 -16.82 10.30
C ILE A 17 14.94 -17.17 9.01
N PHE A 18 13.99 -18.11 9.08
CA PHE A 18 13.16 -18.50 7.94
C PHE A 18 12.35 -17.31 7.41
N LEU A 19 11.63 -16.60 8.30
CA LEU A 19 10.85 -15.42 7.95
C LEU A 19 11.72 -14.33 7.32
N THR A 20 12.89 -14.05 7.91
CA THR A 20 13.86 -13.10 7.34
C THR A 20 14.26 -13.51 5.92
N GLY A 21 14.58 -14.79 5.70
CA GLY A 21 14.96 -15.31 4.39
C GLY A 21 13.85 -15.14 3.35
N GLN A 22 12.60 -15.45 3.72
CA GLN A 22 11.44 -15.24 2.86
C GLN A 22 11.26 -13.75 2.51
N THR A 23 11.25 -12.88 3.51
CA THR A 23 11.12 -11.43 3.31
C THR A 23 12.26 -10.86 2.46
N VAL A 24 13.52 -11.29 2.66
CA VAL A 24 14.64 -10.91 1.77
C VAL A 24 14.33 -11.29 0.32
N GLY A 25 13.85 -12.52 0.09
CA GLY A 25 13.46 -13.00 -1.24
C GLY A 25 12.38 -12.12 -1.88
N GLU A 26 11.34 -11.77 -1.13
CA GLU A 26 10.27 -10.87 -1.57
C GLU A 26 10.82 -9.50 -1.98
N HIS A 27 11.66 -8.88 -1.15
CA HIS A 27 12.28 -7.59 -1.44
C HIS A 27 13.15 -7.64 -2.71
N ILE A 28 13.88 -8.73 -2.93
CA ILE A 28 14.68 -8.92 -4.16
C ILE A 28 13.78 -9.00 -5.39
N ILE A 29 12.69 -9.77 -5.32
CA ILE A 29 11.75 -9.91 -6.43
C ILE A 29 11.08 -8.57 -6.71
N ILE A 30 10.54 -7.89 -5.70
CA ILE A 30 9.89 -6.57 -5.84
C ILE A 30 10.84 -5.56 -6.51
N ARG A 31 12.10 -5.49 -6.07
CA ARG A 31 13.10 -4.60 -6.69
C ARG A 31 13.36 -4.95 -8.14
N ARG A 32 13.35 -6.24 -8.50
CA ARG A 32 13.48 -6.68 -9.89
C ARG A 32 12.27 -6.24 -10.72
N GLU A 33 11.05 -6.44 -10.23
CA GLU A 33 9.82 -6.03 -10.91
C GLU A 33 9.76 -4.50 -11.10
N VAL A 34 10.12 -3.72 -10.08
CA VAL A 34 10.23 -2.26 -10.16
C VAL A 34 11.30 -1.84 -11.16
N LYS A 35 12.47 -2.48 -11.15
CA LYS A 35 13.55 -2.21 -12.10
C LYS A 35 13.11 -2.52 -13.53
N GLU A 36 12.42 -3.63 -13.75
CA GLU A 36 11.90 -3.99 -15.06
C GLU A 36 10.88 -2.96 -15.54
N PHE A 37 9.91 -2.61 -14.69
CA PHE A 37 8.90 -1.60 -14.98
C PHE A 37 9.54 -0.25 -15.34
N THR A 38 10.44 0.25 -14.50
CA THR A 38 11.10 1.56 -14.70
C THR A 38 12.06 1.57 -15.89
N SER A 39 12.70 0.45 -16.23
CA SER A 39 13.58 0.35 -17.40
C SER A 39 12.86 0.57 -18.74
N LYS A 40 11.53 0.41 -18.74
CA LYS A 40 10.65 0.63 -19.91
C LYS A 40 10.07 2.05 -19.95
N GLY A 41 10.38 2.89 -18.95
CA GLY A 41 9.88 4.25 -18.85
C GLY A 41 10.55 5.18 -19.86
N VAL A 42 9.74 5.82 -20.71
CA VAL A 42 10.20 6.87 -21.62
C VAL A 42 9.84 8.23 -21.05
N LEU A 43 10.85 9.07 -20.83
CA LEU A 43 10.65 10.44 -20.32
C LEU A 43 9.70 11.22 -21.24
N GLN A 44 8.72 11.89 -20.63
CA GLN A 44 7.77 12.77 -21.30
C GLN A 44 8.19 14.22 -21.00
N GLU A 45 9.03 14.78 -21.86
CA GLU A 45 9.63 16.11 -21.66
C GLU A 45 8.58 17.23 -21.65
N ASP A 46 7.51 17.07 -22.41
CA ASP A 46 6.41 18.03 -22.58
C ASP A 46 5.59 18.28 -21.32
N ILE A 47 5.48 17.27 -20.45
CA ILE A 47 4.74 17.35 -19.18
C ILE A 47 5.65 17.36 -17.95
N SER A 48 6.97 17.21 -18.14
CA SER A 48 7.95 17.21 -17.06
C SER A 48 8.34 18.63 -16.65
N THR A 49 8.72 18.78 -15.38
CA THR A 49 9.20 20.04 -14.79
C THR A 49 10.55 19.81 -14.09
N ASP A 50 11.15 20.85 -13.51
CA ASP A 50 12.36 20.69 -12.69
C ASP A 50 12.11 19.96 -11.37
N LEU A 51 10.86 19.92 -10.90
CA LEU A 51 10.48 19.29 -9.64
C LEU A 51 9.93 17.87 -9.81
N ILE A 52 9.32 17.58 -10.96
CA ILE A 52 8.70 16.28 -11.25
C ILE A 52 9.00 15.87 -12.70
N LYS A 53 9.59 14.69 -12.88
CA LYS A 53 9.83 14.04 -14.17
C LYS A 53 8.83 12.90 -14.35
N TYR A 54 8.16 12.87 -15.51
CA TYR A 54 7.15 11.87 -15.84
C TYR A 54 7.68 10.89 -16.89
N TYR A 55 7.54 9.60 -16.63
CA TYR A 55 8.01 8.52 -17.49
C TYR A 55 6.82 7.64 -17.87
N LYS A 56 6.54 7.56 -19.16
CA LYS A 56 5.48 6.72 -19.69
C LYS A 56 6.00 5.32 -19.94
N VAL A 57 5.34 4.31 -19.38
CA VAL A 57 5.58 2.88 -19.64
C VAL A 57 4.46 2.40 -20.55
N SER A 58 4.80 1.86 -21.73
CA SER A 58 3.80 1.40 -22.70
C SER A 58 2.99 0.22 -22.14
N ARG A 59 1.66 0.41 -22.07
CA ARG A 59 0.73 -0.68 -21.71
C ARG A 59 0.87 -1.88 -22.64
N GLU A 60 0.99 -1.65 -23.95
CA GLU A 60 1.01 -2.71 -24.97
C GLU A 60 2.18 -3.69 -24.78
N THR A 61 3.28 -3.22 -24.20
CA THR A 61 4.46 -4.05 -23.94
C THR A 61 4.42 -4.76 -22.59
N TYR A 62 3.62 -4.27 -21.64
CA TYR A 62 3.67 -4.73 -20.26
C TYR A 62 2.40 -5.47 -19.84
N TYR A 63 1.21 -4.96 -20.19
CA TYR A 63 -0.09 -5.56 -19.89
C TYR A 63 -1.11 -5.30 -21.02
N PRO A 64 -0.93 -5.88 -22.21
CA PRO A 64 -1.76 -5.59 -23.39
C PRO A 64 -3.23 -5.99 -23.24
N GLU A 65 -3.50 -7.04 -22.45
CA GLU A 65 -4.85 -7.60 -22.25
C GLU A 65 -5.67 -6.86 -21.19
N GLU A 66 -5.04 -5.99 -20.39
CA GLU A 66 -5.71 -5.24 -19.34
C GLU A 66 -6.44 -4.04 -19.92
N TYR A 67 -7.69 -3.81 -19.48
CA TYR A 67 -8.48 -2.67 -19.94
C TYR A 67 -7.83 -1.34 -19.57
N VAL A 68 -8.06 -0.35 -20.43
CA VAL A 68 -7.43 0.97 -20.34
C VAL A 68 -8.03 1.77 -19.18
N ARG A 69 -7.16 2.30 -18.32
CA ARG A 69 -7.50 3.25 -17.26
C ARG A 69 -6.55 4.42 -17.31
N ASP A 70 -7.11 5.63 -17.31
CA ASP A 70 -6.31 6.86 -17.30
C ASP A 70 -5.40 6.89 -16.07
N PRO A 71 -4.12 7.27 -16.24
CA PRO A 71 -3.18 7.29 -15.14
C PRO A 71 -3.36 8.53 -14.23
N PHE A 72 -4.14 9.51 -14.63
CA PHE A 72 -4.32 10.73 -13.87
C PHE A 72 -5.78 11.15 -13.94
N TYR A 73 -6.35 11.44 -12.78
CA TYR A 73 -7.76 11.80 -12.67
C TYR A 73 -8.06 13.06 -13.47
N GLN A 74 -8.92 12.95 -14.48
CA GLN A 74 -9.31 14.05 -15.39
C GLN A 74 -8.09 14.74 -16.04
N GLY A 75 -7.02 13.98 -16.32
CA GLY A 75 -5.78 14.51 -16.91
C GLY A 75 -4.93 15.39 -15.98
N ASN A 76 -5.29 15.52 -14.70
CA ASN A 76 -4.53 16.32 -13.75
C ASN A 76 -3.34 15.52 -13.19
N LEU A 77 -2.12 15.87 -13.60
CA LEU A 77 -0.88 15.17 -13.24
C LEU A 77 -0.53 15.18 -11.73
N ASN A 78 -1.19 16.02 -10.93
CA ASN A 78 -1.06 16.03 -9.46
C ASN A 78 -2.06 15.10 -8.76
N ARG A 79 -2.95 14.46 -9.52
CA ARG A 79 -4.02 13.58 -9.03
C ARG A 79 -3.83 12.18 -9.62
N PRO A 80 -2.83 11.43 -9.14
CA PRO A 80 -2.52 10.12 -9.69
C PRO A 80 -3.63 9.12 -9.40
N GLY A 81 -3.80 8.14 -10.27
CA GLY A 81 -4.67 6.99 -10.06
C GLY A 81 -6.09 7.18 -10.59
N ALA A 82 -6.68 6.06 -10.95
CA ALA A 82 -8.10 5.91 -11.27
C ALA A 82 -8.78 5.02 -10.23
N ILE A 83 -10.12 4.92 -10.30
CA ILE A 83 -10.88 3.97 -9.49
C ILE A 83 -10.29 2.55 -9.63
N GLY A 84 -10.13 1.86 -8.50
CA GLY A 84 -9.56 0.51 -8.48
C GLY A 84 -8.04 0.45 -8.44
N ASP A 85 -7.36 1.60 -8.45
CA ASP A 85 -5.93 1.66 -8.20
C ASP A 85 -5.68 1.57 -6.69
N ILE A 86 -4.62 0.86 -6.32
CA ILE A 86 -4.21 0.66 -4.94
C ILE A 86 -2.83 1.28 -4.75
N PHE A 87 -2.70 2.24 -3.86
CA PHE A 87 -1.40 2.83 -3.55
C PHE A 87 -0.79 2.15 -2.35
N VAL A 88 0.46 1.71 -2.50
CA VAL A 88 1.20 1.03 -1.45
C VAL A 88 2.60 1.62 -1.28
N THR A 89 3.09 1.59 -0.05
CA THR A 89 4.49 1.92 0.25
C THR A 89 5.06 0.88 1.20
N GLN A 90 6.29 0.46 0.96
CA GLN A 90 7.01 -0.44 1.86
C GLN A 90 7.60 0.31 3.07
N THR A 91 7.46 1.64 3.14
CA THR A 91 8.10 2.46 4.17
C THR A 91 7.13 2.81 5.31
N SER A 92 7.44 2.30 6.51
CA SER A 92 6.68 2.50 7.75
C SER A 92 6.47 3.98 8.10
N PRO A 93 5.30 4.40 8.64
CA PRO A 93 5.11 5.77 9.14
C PRO A 93 5.98 6.13 10.36
N LEU A 94 6.62 5.15 11.02
CA LEU A 94 7.27 5.30 12.32
C LEU A 94 8.70 5.87 12.26
N ALA A 95 8.94 6.88 11.42
CA ALA A 95 10.27 7.45 11.14
C ALA A 95 11.09 7.83 12.39
N LEU A 96 10.41 8.25 13.46
CA LEU A 96 11.03 8.72 14.71
C LEU A 96 11.54 7.59 15.62
N TYR A 97 11.26 6.33 15.28
CA TYR A 97 11.64 5.17 16.09
C TYR A 97 12.65 4.29 15.32
N PRO A 98 13.95 4.63 15.38
CA PRO A 98 15.00 3.78 14.82
C PRO A 98 14.90 2.33 15.34
N GLY A 99 15.21 1.37 14.48
CA GLY A 99 14.98 -0.06 14.72
C GLY A 99 13.55 -0.47 14.39
N VAL A 100 12.54 0.18 15.00
CA VAL A 100 11.11 -0.14 14.76
C VAL A 100 10.72 0.23 13.33
N HIS A 101 11.10 1.42 12.86
CA HIS A 101 10.89 1.85 11.48
C HIS A 101 11.41 0.83 10.47
N GLN A 102 12.66 0.39 10.64
CA GLN A 102 13.32 -0.57 9.75
C GLN A 102 12.68 -1.94 9.84
N PHE A 103 12.38 -2.42 11.05
CA PHE A 103 11.71 -3.69 11.27
C PHE A 103 10.34 -3.74 10.59
N VAL A 104 9.50 -2.72 10.80
CA VAL A 104 8.16 -2.66 10.22
C VAL A 104 8.23 -2.53 8.70
N SER A 105 9.08 -1.62 8.19
CA SER A 105 9.28 -1.46 6.74
C SER A 105 9.78 -2.73 6.06
N PHE A 106 10.61 -3.51 6.76
CA PHE A 106 11.18 -4.73 6.22
C PHE A 106 10.15 -5.86 6.17
N TYR A 107 9.51 -6.19 7.30
CA TYR A 107 8.63 -7.37 7.41
C TYR A 107 7.19 -7.15 6.94
N PHE A 108 6.64 -5.94 7.09
CA PHE A 108 5.21 -5.69 6.85
C PHE A 108 4.98 -4.64 5.75
N GLY A 109 5.87 -3.66 5.68
CA GLY A 109 5.76 -2.50 4.81
C GLY A 109 5.26 -1.26 5.56
N GLY A 110 4.58 -0.37 4.85
CA GLY A 110 4.18 0.94 5.36
C GLY A 110 2.68 1.18 5.39
N HIS A 111 2.09 1.41 4.23
CA HIS A 111 0.69 1.84 4.12
C HIS A 111 0.08 1.39 2.80
N ALA A 112 -1.23 1.16 2.82
CA ALA A 112 -2.03 0.88 1.64
C ALA A 112 -3.30 1.75 1.65
N ALA A 113 -3.68 2.25 0.48
CA ALA A 113 -4.89 3.01 0.26
C ALA A 113 -5.54 2.61 -1.07
N TYR A 114 -6.87 2.69 -1.15
CA TYR A 114 -7.63 2.38 -2.36
C TYR A 114 -8.25 3.65 -2.96
N VAL A 115 -8.13 3.83 -4.27
CA VAL A 115 -8.61 5.03 -4.98
C VAL A 115 -10.05 4.84 -5.47
N ASP A 116 -10.91 5.83 -5.19
CA ASP A 116 -12.32 5.86 -5.60
C ASP A 116 -12.56 6.57 -6.94
N GLU A 117 -13.83 6.62 -7.38
CA GLU A 117 -14.28 7.30 -8.60
C GLU A 117 -13.98 8.80 -8.65
N ASN A 118 -13.77 9.46 -7.50
CA ASN A 118 -13.52 10.90 -7.38
C ASN A 118 -12.05 11.20 -7.08
N ASN A 119 -11.17 10.20 -7.19
CA ASN A 119 -9.76 10.28 -6.81
C ASN A 119 -9.59 10.70 -5.33
N ARG A 120 -10.44 10.15 -4.47
CA ARG A 120 -10.31 10.11 -3.02
C ARG A 120 -9.81 8.75 -2.57
N LEU A 121 -9.33 8.70 -1.34
CA LEU A 121 -8.76 7.50 -0.77
C LEU A 121 -9.68 6.89 0.28
N PHE A 122 -9.78 5.57 0.23
CA PHE A 122 -10.14 4.76 1.38
C PHE A 122 -8.86 4.27 2.04
N GLU A 123 -8.75 4.51 3.35
CA GLU A 123 -7.59 4.07 4.12
C GLU A 123 -7.95 3.85 5.59
N THR A 124 -7.06 3.21 6.34
CA THR A 124 -7.15 3.13 7.80
C THR A 124 -5.75 3.30 8.38
N ILE A 125 -5.65 4.04 9.48
CA ILE A 125 -4.38 4.41 10.09
C ILE A 125 -4.37 3.93 11.55
N GLY A 126 -3.31 3.21 11.92
CA GLY A 126 -3.10 2.68 13.26
C GLY A 126 -2.32 3.63 14.17
N ILE A 127 -2.60 4.94 14.14
CA ILE A 127 -1.94 5.93 14.99
C ILE A 127 -2.95 6.39 16.04
N PRO A 128 -2.76 6.03 17.33
CA PRO A 128 -3.58 6.53 18.43
C PRO A 128 -3.60 8.07 18.49
N GLY A 129 -4.69 8.64 18.97
CA GLY A 129 -4.76 10.06 19.31
C GLY A 129 -3.77 10.44 20.43
N ALA A 130 -3.37 11.71 20.47
CA ALA A 130 -2.33 12.20 21.39
C ALA A 130 -2.64 11.95 22.89
N ASN A 131 -3.92 11.82 23.24
CA ASN A 131 -4.39 11.60 24.61
C ASN A 131 -4.81 10.14 24.89
N GLU A 132 -4.67 9.23 23.92
CA GLU A 132 -5.09 7.84 24.04
C GLU A 132 -3.92 6.94 24.46
N LYS A 133 -4.18 6.02 25.41
CA LYS A 133 -3.18 5.01 25.79
C LYS A 133 -3.17 3.90 24.74
N PHE A 134 -1.98 3.53 24.28
CA PHE A 134 -1.81 2.48 23.27
C PHE A 134 -2.53 1.16 23.63
N LEU A 135 -2.45 0.71 24.88
CA LEU A 135 -3.11 -0.54 25.32
C LEU A 135 -4.64 -0.46 25.25
N ASP A 136 -5.22 0.69 25.57
CA ASP A 136 -6.67 0.88 25.52
C ASP A 136 -7.14 0.90 24.05
N VAL A 137 -6.38 1.57 23.18
CA VAL A 137 -6.62 1.62 21.73
C VAL A 137 -6.44 0.25 21.07
N LEU A 138 -5.44 -0.53 21.52
CA LEU A 138 -5.23 -1.91 21.07
C LEU A 138 -6.47 -2.78 21.31
N ILE A 139 -7.07 -2.66 22.50
CA ILE A 139 -8.18 -3.52 22.94
C ILE A 139 -9.53 -2.98 22.44
N ASN A 140 -9.77 -1.68 22.51
CA ASN A 140 -11.10 -1.09 22.28
C ASN A 140 -11.23 -0.37 20.93
N GLY A 141 -10.12 -0.11 20.23
CA GLY A 141 -10.07 0.88 19.15
C GLY A 141 -9.86 2.28 19.71
N GLY A 142 -9.41 3.20 18.86
CA GLY A 142 -9.18 4.60 19.18
C GLY A 142 -10.08 5.52 18.35
N GLU A 143 -10.26 6.75 18.83
CA GLU A 143 -11.15 7.74 18.20
C GLU A 143 -10.80 7.97 16.73
N ASN A 144 -9.51 7.98 16.40
CA ASN A 144 -8.99 8.26 15.06
C ASN A 144 -8.52 7.02 14.31
N THR A 145 -8.73 5.82 14.85
CA THR A 145 -8.21 4.56 14.29
C THR A 145 -9.32 3.77 13.63
N HIS A 146 -10.05 4.39 12.71
CA HIS A 146 -11.11 3.74 11.94
C HIS A 146 -10.88 3.91 10.44
N ALA A 147 -11.53 3.06 9.64
CA ALA A 147 -11.53 3.20 8.19
C ALA A 147 -12.14 4.55 7.80
N MET A 148 -11.45 5.29 6.96
CA MET A 148 -11.81 6.63 6.49
C MET A 148 -12.08 6.59 4.99
N ASP A 149 -13.05 7.38 4.54
CA ASP A 149 -13.33 7.67 3.14
C ASP A 149 -13.16 9.17 2.86
N ASN A 150 -13.36 9.56 1.59
CA ASN A 150 -13.27 10.95 1.12
C ASN A 150 -11.92 11.64 1.47
N VAL A 151 -10.90 10.86 1.79
CA VAL A 151 -9.57 11.38 2.09
C VAL A 151 -8.98 11.95 0.80
N ARG A 152 -8.47 13.18 0.86
CA ARG A 152 -7.79 13.80 -0.29
C ARG A 152 -6.62 12.92 -0.72
N ASN A 153 -6.49 12.65 -2.01
CA ASN A 153 -5.32 11.94 -2.52
C ASN A 153 -4.05 12.81 -2.39
N TYR A 154 -3.25 12.49 -1.37
CA TYR A 154 -2.06 13.24 -0.98
C TYR A 154 -0.74 12.58 -1.41
N TRP A 155 -0.78 11.43 -2.10
CA TRP A 155 0.41 10.60 -2.33
C TRP A 155 1.45 11.25 -3.25
N LEU A 156 1.02 12.18 -4.11
CA LEU A 156 1.89 13.01 -4.96
C LEU A 156 1.85 14.50 -4.56
N ASP A 157 1.30 14.85 -3.40
CA ASP A 157 1.23 16.25 -2.97
C ASP A 157 2.61 16.73 -2.47
N PRO A 158 3.23 17.73 -3.12
CA PRO A 158 4.51 18.29 -2.70
C PRO A 158 4.42 19.11 -1.41
N ASN A 159 3.22 19.42 -0.92
CA ASN A 159 2.99 20.21 0.30
C ASN A 159 2.40 19.35 1.43
N HIS A 160 2.55 18.02 1.37
CA HIS A 160 2.02 17.13 2.40
C HIS A 160 2.70 17.32 3.76
N ARG A 161 3.99 17.66 3.78
CA ARG A 161 4.78 17.98 4.99
C ARG A 161 5.58 19.26 4.80
N ASP A 162 5.78 19.95 5.92
CA ASP A 162 6.74 21.03 6.07
C ASP A 162 7.90 20.62 7.00
N GLU A 163 8.89 21.49 7.15
CA GLU A 163 10.10 21.25 7.95
C GLU A 163 9.84 20.99 9.44
N THR A 164 8.65 21.33 9.94
CA THR A 164 8.24 21.09 11.33
C THR A 164 7.63 19.71 11.54
N ASP A 165 7.21 19.03 10.46
CA ASP A 165 6.69 17.66 10.54
C ASP A 165 7.79 16.70 11.02
N PRO A 166 7.52 15.84 12.03
CA PRO A 166 8.53 14.93 12.56
C PRO A 166 9.09 13.93 11.52
N GLY A 167 8.31 13.59 10.49
CA GLY A 167 8.71 12.74 9.37
C GLY A 167 9.47 13.46 8.27
N TYR A 168 9.57 14.80 8.29
CA TYR A 168 10.19 15.60 7.22
C TYR A 168 11.63 15.17 6.91
N ARG A 169 12.46 14.98 7.96
CA ARG A 169 13.85 14.56 7.79
C ARG A 169 13.98 13.21 7.07
N THR A 170 13.00 12.34 7.22
CA THR A 170 13.01 11.00 6.63
C THR A 170 12.36 10.98 5.25
N TYR A 171 11.23 11.68 5.06
CA TYR A 171 10.39 11.59 3.85
C TYR A 171 10.43 12.81 2.93
N GLY A 172 10.91 13.95 3.40
CA GLY A 172 10.79 15.24 2.73
C GLY A 172 9.35 15.76 2.75
N ASN A 173 9.03 16.64 1.81
CA ASN A 173 7.73 17.30 1.74
C ASN A 173 6.59 16.36 1.30
N TYR A 174 6.91 15.28 0.59
CA TYR A 174 5.93 14.33 0.07
C TYR A 174 5.51 13.32 1.15
N TYR A 175 4.40 12.60 0.90
CA TYR A 175 3.95 11.52 1.77
C TYR A 175 5.03 10.45 2.01
N ARG A 176 5.66 9.95 0.95
CA ARG A 176 6.80 9.03 1.02
C ARG A 176 7.77 9.32 -0.11
N LYS A 177 9.03 8.94 0.11
CA LYS A 177 10.05 8.93 -0.94
C LYS A 177 9.69 7.96 -2.04
N GLU A 178 9.24 6.76 -1.68
CA GLU A 178 8.87 5.71 -2.62
C GLU A 178 7.48 5.14 -2.37
N TRP A 179 6.73 4.94 -3.45
CA TRP A 179 5.47 4.23 -3.45
C TRP A 179 5.16 3.61 -4.81
N ILE A 180 4.30 2.60 -4.79
CA ILE A 180 3.89 1.81 -5.95
C ILE A 180 2.37 1.95 -6.07
N GLY A 181 1.89 2.21 -7.28
CA GLY A 181 0.47 2.08 -7.60
C GLY A 181 0.24 0.72 -8.25
N LEU A 182 -0.66 -0.07 -7.68
CA LEU A 182 -1.04 -1.39 -8.15
C LEU A 182 -2.41 -1.35 -8.79
N ARG A 183 -2.60 -2.21 -9.78
CA ARG A 183 -3.89 -2.49 -10.42
C ARG A 183 -4.19 -3.97 -10.31
N VAL A 184 -5.46 -4.29 -10.10
CA VAL A 184 -5.95 -5.68 -10.11
C VAL A 184 -6.11 -6.13 -11.57
N LYS A 185 -5.56 -7.29 -11.90
CA LYS A 185 -5.68 -7.92 -13.22
C LYS A 185 -7.10 -8.37 -13.48
N GLU A 186 -7.55 -8.25 -14.72
CA GLU A 186 -8.87 -8.70 -15.18
C GLU A 186 -10.05 -8.08 -14.40
N SER A 187 -9.80 -6.97 -13.70
CA SER A 187 -10.86 -6.25 -12.99
C SER A 187 -11.78 -5.53 -13.96
N THR A 188 -13.05 -5.44 -13.61
CA THR A 188 -14.01 -4.65 -14.37
C THR A 188 -14.32 -3.35 -13.63
N LEU A 189 -14.97 -2.40 -14.31
CA LEU A 189 -15.46 -1.21 -13.63
C LEU A 189 -16.50 -1.60 -12.56
N GLU A 190 -17.36 -2.57 -12.84
CA GLU A 190 -18.33 -3.11 -11.89
C GLU A 190 -17.64 -3.70 -10.65
N ASP A 191 -16.57 -4.47 -10.82
CA ASP A 191 -15.79 -5.00 -9.70
C ASP A 191 -15.25 -3.86 -8.83
N ASN A 192 -14.63 -2.85 -9.44
CA ASN A 192 -14.04 -1.75 -8.70
C ASN A 192 -15.12 -0.93 -7.95
N GLN A 193 -16.30 -0.74 -8.55
CA GLN A 193 -17.44 -0.07 -7.91
C GLN A 193 -18.00 -0.88 -6.74
N ALA A 194 -18.05 -2.21 -6.87
CA ALA A 194 -18.45 -3.10 -5.79
C ALA A 194 -17.46 -3.04 -4.61
N VAL A 195 -16.15 -2.95 -4.89
CA VAL A 195 -15.12 -2.73 -3.87
C VAL A 195 -15.31 -1.38 -3.17
N VAL A 196 -15.54 -0.29 -3.92
CA VAL A 196 -15.86 1.02 -3.33
C VAL A 196 -17.09 0.95 -2.42
N SER A 197 -18.17 0.30 -2.86
CA SER A 197 -19.39 0.13 -2.06
C SER A 197 -19.11 -0.65 -0.77
N ASN A 198 -18.29 -1.69 -0.84
CA ASN A 198 -17.87 -2.46 0.34
C ASN A 198 -17.06 -1.60 1.32
N LEU A 199 -16.09 -0.83 0.81
CA LEU A 199 -15.25 0.06 1.62
C LEU A 199 -16.09 1.14 2.29
N ARG A 200 -17.00 1.79 1.55
CA ARG A 200 -17.91 2.81 2.08
C ARG A 200 -18.80 2.27 3.20
N SER A 201 -19.29 1.03 3.06
CA SER A 201 -20.03 0.38 4.16
C SER A 201 -19.18 0.18 5.42
N LEU A 202 -17.87 -0.12 5.27
CA LEU A 202 -16.95 -0.26 6.41
C LEU A 202 -16.63 1.08 7.07
N THR A 203 -16.53 2.17 6.30
CA THR A 203 -16.30 3.52 6.84
C THR A 203 -17.54 4.04 7.58
N GLU A 204 -18.75 3.83 7.03
CA GLU A 204 -20.02 4.14 7.70
C GLU A 204 -20.17 3.39 9.03
N GLN A 205 -19.71 2.14 9.09
CA GLN A 205 -19.68 1.33 10.32
C GLN A 205 -18.55 1.70 11.28
N LYS A 206 -17.69 2.66 10.92
CA LYS A 206 -16.47 3.02 11.67
C LYS A 206 -15.61 1.80 12.03
N ALA A 207 -15.40 0.92 11.04
CA ALA A 207 -14.59 -0.29 11.21
C ALA A 207 -13.20 0.08 11.76
N GLN A 208 -12.78 -0.57 12.84
CA GLN A 208 -11.63 -0.14 13.64
C GLN A 208 -10.30 -0.66 13.10
N TYR A 209 -9.20 -0.03 13.48
CA TYR A 209 -7.86 -0.49 13.12
C TYR A 209 -7.52 -1.78 13.90
N ASN A 210 -6.91 -2.75 13.21
CA ASN A 210 -6.46 -3.98 13.83
C ASN A 210 -4.98 -3.90 14.21
N PHE A 211 -4.71 -3.55 15.46
CA PHE A 211 -3.34 -3.51 16.00
C PHE A 211 -2.72 -4.89 16.25
N LEU A 212 -3.51 -5.96 16.21
CA LEU A 212 -3.01 -7.32 16.43
C LEU A 212 -2.46 -7.95 15.15
N PHE A 213 -2.67 -7.32 13.98
CA PHE A 213 -2.20 -7.66 12.61
C PHE A 213 -2.45 -9.11 12.16
N VAL A 214 -1.95 -10.07 12.92
CA VAL A 214 -2.00 -11.52 12.76
C VAL A 214 -3.35 -12.13 13.09
N LEU A 215 -4.10 -11.55 14.02
CA LEU A 215 -5.42 -12.07 14.38
C LEU A 215 -6.47 -11.45 13.45
N ASN A 216 -6.92 -12.22 12.46
CA ASN A 216 -8.04 -11.83 11.61
C ASN A 216 -9.29 -11.65 12.48
N THR A 217 -9.82 -10.42 12.53
CA THR A 217 -11.04 -10.11 13.27
C THR A 217 -12.11 -9.61 12.31
N LYS A 218 -13.37 -9.93 12.61
CA LYS A 218 -14.49 -9.64 11.71
C LYS A 218 -14.64 -8.15 11.38
N ASN A 219 -14.40 -7.27 12.36
CA ASN A 219 -14.70 -5.83 12.27
C ASN A 219 -13.47 -4.94 12.52
N ARG A 220 -12.24 -5.48 12.48
CA ARG A 220 -11.03 -4.67 12.53
C ARG A 220 -10.09 -5.01 11.41
N TYR A 221 -9.48 -3.97 10.84
CA TYR A 221 -8.68 -4.03 9.63
C TYR A 221 -7.41 -3.21 9.82
N TYR A 222 -6.27 -3.71 9.39
CA TYR A 222 -5.10 -2.85 9.12
C TYR A 222 -5.13 -2.43 7.65
N CYS A 223 -4.22 -1.54 7.23
CA CYS A 223 -4.31 -0.86 5.94
C CYS A 223 -4.42 -1.82 4.74
N THR A 224 -3.59 -2.86 4.68
CA THR A 224 -3.64 -3.87 3.62
C THR A 224 -4.88 -4.76 3.75
N ASP A 225 -5.22 -5.22 4.95
CA ASP A 225 -6.41 -6.06 5.21
C ASP A 225 -7.73 -5.39 4.82
N LEU A 226 -7.84 -4.07 5.06
CA LEU A 226 -9.02 -3.28 4.66
C LEU A 226 -9.22 -3.35 3.14
N VAL A 227 -8.14 -3.14 2.39
CA VAL A 227 -8.16 -3.14 0.92
C VAL A 227 -8.38 -4.56 0.40
N THR A 228 -7.58 -5.53 0.84
CA THR A 228 -7.61 -6.87 0.27
C THR A 228 -8.89 -7.61 0.62
N ARG A 229 -9.41 -7.56 1.85
CA ARG A 229 -10.70 -8.19 2.17
C ARG A 229 -11.87 -7.57 1.42
N SER A 230 -11.77 -6.31 1.01
CA SER A 230 -12.81 -5.67 0.20
C SER A 230 -12.78 -6.13 -1.25
N ILE A 231 -11.58 -6.35 -1.81
CA ILE A 231 -11.37 -6.91 -3.15
C ILE A 231 -11.69 -8.41 -3.19
N GLU A 232 -11.28 -9.15 -2.17
CA GLU A 232 -11.47 -10.59 -2.03
C GLU A 232 -12.94 -11.01 -1.82
N LYS A 233 -13.85 -10.05 -1.63
CA LYS A 233 -15.32 -10.28 -1.61
C LYS A 233 -15.93 -10.41 -3.01
N ILE A 234 -15.18 -10.03 -4.05
CA ILE A 234 -15.67 -10.12 -5.42
C ILE A 234 -15.64 -11.59 -5.86
N ASN A 235 -16.77 -12.05 -6.38
CA ASN A 235 -16.92 -13.41 -6.90
C ASN A 235 -17.04 -13.41 -8.42
N ASP A 236 -16.58 -14.49 -9.05
CA ASP A 236 -16.79 -14.75 -10.47
C ASP A 236 -18.24 -15.17 -10.77
N SER A 237 -18.53 -15.39 -12.05
CA SER A 237 -19.86 -15.84 -12.51
C SER A 237 -20.32 -17.18 -11.94
N GLN A 238 -19.41 -17.99 -11.38
CA GLN A 238 -19.67 -19.29 -10.78
C GLN A 238 -19.79 -19.21 -9.25
N GLY A 239 -19.65 -18.01 -8.67
CA GLY A 239 -19.71 -17.76 -7.24
C GLY A 239 -18.41 -18.05 -6.50
N ASN A 240 -17.30 -18.33 -7.19
CA ASN A 240 -15.99 -18.49 -6.56
C ASN A 240 -15.33 -17.13 -6.35
N GLN A 241 -14.50 -17.01 -5.32
CA GLN A 241 -13.69 -15.82 -5.09
C GLN A 241 -12.81 -15.53 -6.31
N LYS A 242 -12.96 -14.33 -6.90
CA LYS A 242 -12.30 -13.94 -8.15
C LYS A 242 -10.84 -13.57 -7.96
N TYR A 243 -10.52 -12.86 -6.88
CA TYR A 243 -9.16 -12.37 -6.59
C TYR A 243 -8.65 -12.89 -5.25
N LYS A 244 -7.35 -13.13 -5.15
CA LYS A 244 -6.70 -13.61 -3.93
C LYS A 244 -5.32 -12.98 -3.74
N PHE A 245 -5.20 -12.18 -2.70
CA PHE A 245 -3.98 -11.46 -2.33
C PHE A 245 -3.24 -12.17 -1.19
N ASN A 246 -3.98 -12.83 -0.30
CA ASN A 246 -3.39 -13.56 0.80
C ASN A 246 -2.88 -14.94 0.34
N LYS A 247 -1.57 -15.07 0.18
CA LYS A 247 -0.92 -16.33 -0.20
C LYS A 247 -0.72 -17.28 0.99
N ASP A 248 -0.40 -16.72 2.15
CA ASP A 248 0.11 -17.47 3.30
C ASP A 248 -0.93 -17.68 4.42
N GLY A 249 -2.13 -17.11 4.28
CA GLY A 249 -3.28 -17.34 5.15
C GLY A 249 -3.19 -16.72 6.55
N PHE A 250 -2.14 -15.94 6.82
CA PHE A 250 -1.84 -15.42 8.17
C PHE A 250 -2.09 -13.91 8.28
N ALA A 251 -1.37 -13.11 7.50
CA ALA A 251 -1.55 -11.66 7.38
C ALA A 251 -1.13 -11.23 5.97
N VAL A 252 -1.79 -10.22 5.41
CA VAL A 252 -1.45 -9.69 4.09
C VAL A 252 -0.51 -8.51 4.27
N THR A 253 0.75 -8.65 3.90
CA THR A 253 1.73 -7.56 3.92
C THR A 253 1.65 -6.72 2.65
N ILE A 254 2.36 -5.59 2.63
CA ILE A 254 2.53 -4.81 1.40
C ILE A 254 3.25 -5.62 0.33
N ASN A 255 4.21 -6.47 0.73
CA ASN A 255 4.93 -7.33 -0.20
C ASN A 255 3.99 -8.32 -0.88
N ASP A 256 3.06 -8.91 -0.12
CA ASP A 256 2.04 -9.83 -0.66
C ASP A 256 1.17 -9.15 -1.72
N MET A 257 0.77 -7.89 -1.47
CA MET A 257 -0.03 -7.14 -2.45
C MET A 257 0.74 -6.86 -3.74
N ILE A 258 2.04 -6.51 -3.65
CA ILE A 258 2.88 -6.22 -4.82
C ILE A 258 3.21 -7.50 -5.60
N LEU A 259 3.46 -8.61 -4.90
CA LEU A 259 3.85 -9.89 -5.48
C LEU A 259 2.67 -10.80 -5.84
N SER A 260 1.44 -10.36 -5.55
CA SER A 260 0.24 -11.11 -5.91
C SER A 260 0.20 -11.38 -7.40
N LYS A 261 -0.18 -12.61 -7.77
CA LYS A 261 -0.42 -12.96 -9.17
C LYS A 261 -1.57 -12.15 -9.78
N ASP A 262 -2.46 -11.62 -8.95
CA ASP A 262 -3.67 -10.90 -9.35
C ASP A 262 -3.44 -9.39 -9.41
N THR A 263 -2.23 -8.90 -9.15
CA THR A 263 -1.88 -7.48 -9.28
C THR A 263 -0.76 -7.25 -10.28
N TYR A 264 -0.65 -5.99 -10.70
CA TYR A 264 0.49 -5.49 -11.45
C TYR A 264 0.84 -4.05 -11.09
N ILE A 265 2.09 -3.67 -11.34
CA ILE A 265 2.58 -2.30 -11.14
C ILE A 265 2.04 -1.41 -12.26
N ALA A 266 1.24 -0.42 -11.89
CA ALA A 266 0.74 0.63 -12.76
C ALA A 266 1.46 1.97 -12.55
N TYR A 267 2.02 2.17 -11.36
CA TYR A 267 2.86 3.32 -11.03
C TYR A 267 4.07 2.91 -10.21
N PHE A 268 5.16 3.62 -10.40
CA PHE A 268 6.24 3.68 -9.44
C PHE A 268 6.68 5.12 -9.29
N VAL A 269 6.72 5.61 -8.05
CA VAL A 269 7.15 6.96 -7.75
C VAL A 269 8.32 6.91 -6.80
N THR A 270 9.40 7.62 -7.12
CA THR A 270 10.59 7.76 -6.27
C THR A 270 11.05 9.22 -6.21
N THR A 271 11.77 9.60 -5.16
CA THR A 271 12.43 10.92 -5.02
C THR A 271 13.93 10.72 -5.08
N ASP A 272 14.61 11.46 -5.96
CA ASP A 272 16.07 11.42 -6.04
C ASP A 272 16.76 12.22 -4.92
N ARG A 273 18.09 12.31 -4.97
CA ARG A 273 18.88 13.03 -3.97
C ARG A 273 18.77 14.56 -4.09
N GLN A 274 18.33 15.05 -5.24
CA GLN A 274 18.08 16.45 -5.55
C GLN A 274 16.64 16.86 -5.21
N ASN A 275 15.86 15.97 -4.60
CA ASN A 275 14.45 16.15 -4.26
C ASN A 275 13.52 16.28 -5.49
N VAL A 276 13.96 15.78 -6.64
CA VAL A 276 13.14 15.66 -7.85
C VAL A 276 12.33 14.37 -7.77
N LYS A 277 11.03 14.47 -8.04
CA LYS A 277 10.15 13.30 -8.12
C LYS A 277 10.24 12.68 -9.51
N HIS A 278 10.37 11.36 -9.56
CA HIS A 278 10.25 10.58 -10.79
C HIS A 278 8.97 9.75 -10.71
N VAL A 279 8.04 9.99 -11.64
CA VAL A 279 6.74 9.32 -11.71
C VAL A 279 6.71 8.45 -12.95
N TYR A 280 6.84 7.14 -12.77
CA TYR A 280 6.66 6.14 -13.82
C TYR A 280 5.21 5.67 -13.79
N TYR A 281 4.55 5.65 -14.93
CA TYR A 281 3.14 5.27 -15.02
C TYR A 281 2.83 4.52 -16.31
N ILE A 282 1.84 3.63 -16.26
CA ILE A 282 1.31 2.97 -17.47
C ILE A 282 0.39 3.91 -18.24
N GLY A 283 0.61 4.02 -19.54
CA GLY A 283 -0.28 4.74 -20.45
C GLY A 283 -0.05 4.41 -21.92
#